data_AF-A0A4D6XB58-F1
#
_entry.id   AF-A0A4D6XB58-F1
#
_cell.length_a   1.000
_cell.length_b   1.000
_cell.length_c   1.000
_cell.angle_alpha   90.00
_cell.angle_beta   90.00
_cell.angle_gamma   90.00
#
_symmetry.space_group_name_H-M   'P 1'
#
loop_
_entity.id
_entity.type
_entity.pdbx_description
1 polymer ?
#
loop_
_entity_poly.entity_id
_entity_poly.type
_entity_poly.pdbx_seq_one_letter_code
_entity_poly.pdbx_strand_id
1 'polypeptide(L)'
;MEQTYPQFERYEDLLAREGFHPKLEFHPQGERAMKDVLWPYKFLDKVNCGISACRQLHYSGYLITTSDGLETGIGVDCGRKYFGLQFTRQRQRVDQEVARRRRIKVVQDLIGQLPSMVSTLAKIKADYQDLQDQKQRLMGRSAPASTLS
;
A
#
# COMPACT_ATOMS: atom_id res chain seq x y z
N MET A 1 -16.20 9.19 -9.98
CA MET A 1 -16.03 8.68 -8.60
C MET A 1 -14.66 8.06 -8.49
N GLU A 2 -13.80 8.68 -7.69
CA GLU A 2 -12.44 8.20 -7.46
C GLU A 2 -12.54 6.98 -6.52
N GLN A 3 -12.66 5.78 -7.08
CA GLN A 3 -12.69 4.56 -6.28
C GLN A 3 -11.33 4.43 -5.57
N THR A 4 -11.34 4.54 -4.24
CA THR A 4 -10.19 4.28 -3.38
C THR A 4 -9.69 2.85 -3.62
N TYR A 5 -8.39 2.71 -3.84
CA TYR A 5 -7.75 1.40 -3.96
C TYR A 5 -7.85 0.67 -2.61
N PRO A 6 -8.56 -0.47 -2.52
CA PRO A 6 -8.60 -1.23 -1.28
C PRO A 6 -7.24 -1.91 -1.08
N GLN A 7 -6.61 -1.64 0.06
CA GLN A 7 -5.43 -2.38 0.49
C GLN A 7 -5.90 -3.54 1.38
N PHE A 8 -5.65 -4.76 0.94
CA PHE A 8 -5.89 -5.97 1.73
C PHE A 8 -4.62 -6.30 2.49
N GLU A 9 -4.63 -6.09 3.80
CA GLU A 9 -3.50 -6.37 4.68
C GLU A 9 -3.60 -7.78 5.28
N ARG A 10 -4.84 -8.27 5.45
CA ARG A 10 -5.14 -9.54 6.06
C ARG A 10 -6.34 -10.21 5.40
N TYR A 11 -6.47 -11.53 5.58
CA TYR A 11 -7.49 -12.30 4.87
C TYR A 11 -8.91 -11.90 5.25
N GLU A 12 -9.09 -11.42 6.47
CA GLU A 12 -10.35 -10.90 7.01
C GLU A 12 -10.86 -9.71 6.19
N ASP A 13 -9.97 -8.93 5.57
CA ASP A 13 -10.35 -7.81 4.70
C ASP A 13 -11.08 -8.30 3.44
N LEU A 14 -10.76 -9.51 2.96
CA LEU A 14 -11.50 -10.14 1.87
C LEU A 14 -12.83 -10.71 2.38
N LEU A 15 -12.82 -11.38 3.53
CA LEU A 15 -14.02 -11.96 4.13
C LEU A 15 -15.09 -10.92 4.49
N ALA A 16 -14.69 -9.70 4.81
CA ALA A 16 -15.60 -8.60 5.14
C ALA A 16 -16.35 -8.03 3.91
N ARG A 17 -15.96 -8.41 2.69
CA ARG A 17 -16.61 -7.93 1.47
C ARG A 17 -17.89 -8.73 1.22
N GLU A 18 -19.00 -8.03 1.03
CA GLU A 18 -20.33 -8.62 0.85
C GLU A 18 -20.38 -9.68 -0.27
N GLY A 19 -19.68 -9.46 -1.39
CA GLY A 19 -19.65 -10.37 -2.52
C GLY A 19 -18.58 -11.47 -2.45
N PHE A 20 -17.78 -11.53 -1.38
CA PHE A 20 -16.64 -12.45 -1.32
C PHE A 20 -17.02 -13.83 -0.80
N HIS A 21 -16.67 -14.84 -1.58
CA HIS A 21 -16.84 -16.24 -1.23
C HIS A 21 -15.48 -16.94 -1.21
N PRO A 22 -15.06 -17.51 -0.06
CA PRO A 22 -13.77 -18.21 0.07
C PRO A 22 -13.58 -19.41 -0.86
N LYS A 23 -14.67 -19.93 -1.43
CA LYS A 23 -14.72 -21.09 -2.31
C LYS A 23 -15.86 -20.89 -3.30
N LEU A 24 -15.53 -20.94 -4.59
CA LEU A 24 -16.49 -20.87 -5.70
C LEU A 24 -16.22 -21.98 -6.70
N GLU A 25 -17.30 -22.59 -7.20
CA GLU A 25 -17.29 -23.42 -8.41
C GLU A 25 -17.38 -22.50 -9.63
N PHE A 26 -16.31 -22.44 -10.43
CA PHE A 26 -16.25 -21.70 -11.68
C PHE A 26 -15.16 -22.25 -12.60
N HIS A 27 -15.43 -22.23 -13.91
CA HIS A 27 -14.56 -22.78 -14.94
C HIS A 27 -14.54 -21.87 -16.19
N PRO A 28 -13.48 -21.91 -17.01
CA PRO A 28 -13.38 -21.03 -18.18
C PRO A 28 -14.51 -21.23 -19.22
N GLN A 29 -15.07 -22.44 -19.30
CA GLN A 29 -16.20 -22.80 -20.16
C GLN A 29 -17.43 -23.26 -19.37
N GLY A 30 -17.50 -22.95 -18.07
CA GLY A 30 -18.65 -23.30 -17.22
C GLY A 30 -19.73 -22.23 -17.23
N GLU A 31 -20.88 -22.53 -16.62
CA GLU A 31 -21.97 -21.56 -16.40
C GLU A 31 -21.48 -20.31 -15.64
N ARG A 32 -20.67 -20.54 -14.60
CA ARG A 32 -19.91 -19.50 -13.91
C ARG A 32 -18.48 -19.46 -14.46
N ALA A 33 -18.11 -18.36 -15.10
CA ALA A 33 -16.77 -18.11 -15.62
C ALA A 33 -16.09 -16.94 -14.90
N MET A 34 -14.77 -16.85 -14.99
CA MET A 34 -14.02 -15.68 -14.51
C MET A 34 -14.32 -14.48 -15.43
N LYS A 35 -14.71 -13.35 -14.83
CA LYS A 35 -15.01 -12.11 -15.55
C LYS A 35 -13.82 -11.15 -15.53
N ASP A 36 -13.50 -10.60 -14.36
CA ASP A 36 -12.46 -9.58 -14.20
C ASP A 36 -11.46 -9.90 -13.07
N VAL A 37 -10.18 -9.56 -13.28
CA VAL A 37 -9.21 -9.41 -12.20
C VAL A 37 -9.36 -8.02 -11.61
N LEU A 38 -9.57 -7.94 -10.29
CA LEU A 38 -9.80 -6.68 -9.60
C LEU A 38 -8.53 -6.12 -8.99
N TRP A 39 -8.01 -6.76 -7.94
CA TRP A 39 -7.00 -6.18 -7.06
C TRP A 39 -6.03 -7.25 -6.55
N PRO A 40 -4.73 -6.93 -6.42
CA PRO A 40 -3.78 -7.87 -5.83
C PRO A 40 -3.94 -7.91 -4.31
N TYR A 41 -3.63 -9.06 -3.72
CA TYR A 41 -3.46 -9.22 -2.27
C TYR A 41 -2.11 -9.87 -1.97
N LYS A 42 -1.57 -9.59 -0.78
CA LYS A 42 -0.41 -10.26 -0.22
C LYS A 42 -0.53 -10.29 1.30
N PHE A 43 -0.60 -11.50 1.85
CA PHE A 43 -0.79 -11.77 3.27
C PHE A 43 0.46 -12.39 3.89
N LEU A 44 0.51 -12.34 5.22
CA LEU A 44 1.55 -12.99 6.02
C LEU A 44 1.33 -14.50 6.13
N ASP A 45 0.07 -14.94 6.20
CA ASP A 45 -0.32 -16.34 6.24
C ASP A 45 -0.86 -16.81 4.90
N LYS A 46 -0.77 -18.13 4.67
CA LYS A 46 -1.31 -18.72 3.43
C LYS A 46 -2.83 -18.83 3.53
N VAL A 47 -3.51 -18.48 2.45
CA VAL A 47 -4.96 -18.60 2.30
C VAL A 47 -5.29 -19.60 1.19
N ASN A 48 -6.43 -20.28 1.31
CA ASN A 48 -6.87 -21.23 0.30
C ASN A 48 -7.28 -20.53 -0.99
N CYS A 49 -6.91 -21.11 -2.13
CA CYS A 49 -7.41 -20.70 -3.43
C CYS A 49 -8.94 -20.81 -3.48
N GLY A 50 -9.55 -19.79 -4.06
CA GLY A 50 -10.98 -19.67 -4.27
C GLY A 50 -11.58 -20.68 -5.23
N ILE A 51 -10.78 -21.19 -6.16
CA ILE A 51 -11.23 -22.22 -7.12
C ILE A 51 -11.52 -23.50 -6.33
N SER A 52 -12.78 -23.92 -6.33
CA SER A 52 -13.29 -25.12 -5.66
C SER A 52 -12.43 -26.36 -5.90
N ALA A 53 -12.01 -26.57 -7.15
CA ALA A 53 -11.24 -27.71 -7.63
C ALA A 53 -9.72 -27.59 -7.39
N CYS A 54 -9.23 -26.46 -6.87
CA CYS A 54 -7.80 -26.23 -6.68
C CYS A 54 -7.43 -26.19 -5.20
N ARG A 55 -8.02 -25.26 -4.43
CA ARG A 55 -7.77 -25.05 -2.99
C ARG A 55 -6.29 -24.94 -2.56
N GLN A 56 -5.35 -24.73 -3.48
CA GLN A 56 -3.94 -24.56 -3.12
C GLN A 56 -3.73 -23.35 -2.22
N LEU A 57 -2.73 -23.43 -1.34
CA LEU A 57 -2.41 -22.38 -0.38
C LEU A 57 -1.53 -21.30 -1.02
N HIS A 58 -1.91 -20.02 -0.86
CA HIS A 58 -1.20 -18.88 -1.44
C HIS A 58 -0.95 -17.78 -0.41
N TYR A 59 0.22 -17.15 -0.45
CA TYR A 59 0.48 -15.89 0.27
C TYR A 59 -0.02 -14.67 -0.50
N SER A 60 -0.06 -14.77 -1.83
CA SER A 60 -0.37 -13.65 -2.69
C SER A 60 -1.14 -14.10 -3.92
N GLY A 61 -1.96 -13.20 -4.44
CA GLY A 61 -2.80 -13.47 -5.57
C GLY A 61 -3.63 -12.27 -5.93
N TYR A 62 -4.78 -12.52 -6.55
CA TYR A 62 -5.70 -11.48 -6.96
C TYR A 62 -7.11 -11.84 -6.52
N LEU A 63 -7.83 -10.81 -6.09
CA LEU A 63 -9.28 -10.82 -6.07
C LEU A 63 -9.78 -10.79 -7.51
N ILE A 64 -10.69 -11.70 -7.84
CA ILE A 64 -11.36 -11.77 -9.15
C ILE A 64 -12.87 -11.70 -8.95
N THR A 65 -13.59 -11.36 -10.01
CA THR A 65 -15.04 -11.51 -10.11
C THR A 65 -15.41 -12.62 -11.09
N THR A 66 -16.56 -13.23 -10.85
CA THR A 66 -17.18 -14.17 -11.77
C THR A 66 -18.25 -13.49 -12.62
N SER A 67 -18.74 -14.19 -13.65
CA SER A 67 -19.76 -13.69 -14.59
C SER A 67 -21.06 -13.24 -13.90
N ASP A 68 -21.40 -13.87 -12.78
CA ASP A 68 -22.54 -13.56 -11.91
C ASP A 68 -22.24 -12.54 -10.80
N GLY A 69 -21.06 -11.93 -10.81
CA GLY A 69 -20.69 -10.84 -9.90
C GLY A 69 -20.17 -11.25 -8.53
N LEU A 70 -20.00 -12.56 -8.26
CA LEU A 70 -19.37 -13.04 -7.04
C LEU A 70 -17.86 -12.83 -7.08
N GLU A 71 -17.24 -12.68 -5.91
CA GLU A 71 -15.81 -12.44 -5.77
C GLU A 71 -15.11 -13.60 -5.08
N THR A 72 -13.85 -13.86 -5.47
CA THR A 72 -12.98 -14.78 -4.73
C THR A 72 -11.50 -14.46 -4.94
N GLY A 73 -10.64 -14.91 -4.03
CA GLY A 73 -9.19 -14.79 -4.16
C GLY A 73 -8.57 -16.00 -4.85
N ILE A 74 -7.66 -15.79 -5.82
CA ILE A 74 -6.92 -16.88 -6.48
C ILE A 74 -5.43 -16.55 -6.58
N GLY A 75 -4.57 -17.57 -6.52
CA GLY A 75 -3.13 -17.41 -6.74
C GLY A 75 -2.79 -17.13 -8.20
N VAL A 76 -1.62 -16.53 -8.45
CA VAL A 76 -1.16 -16.18 -9.82
C VAL A 76 -1.00 -17.41 -10.71
N ASP A 77 -0.35 -18.44 -10.18
CA ASP A 77 -0.10 -19.67 -10.92
C ASP A 77 -1.41 -20.41 -11.22
N CYS A 78 -2.36 -20.36 -10.27
CA CYS A 78 -3.71 -20.90 -10.47
C CYS A 78 -4.46 -20.12 -11.54
N GLY A 79 -4.49 -18.78 -11.46
CA GLY A 79 -5.14 -17.95 -12.48
C GLY A 79 -4.58 -18.20 -13.88
N ARG A 80 -3.24 -18.29 -14.01
CA ARG A 80 -2.60 -18.61 -15.29
C ARG A 80 -2.92 -20.03 -15.76
N LYS A 81 -2.90 -21.01 -14.86
CA LYS A 81 -3.18 -22.41 -15.19
C LYS A 81 -4.61 -22.61 -15.69
N TYR A 82 -5.59 -22.01 -15.02
CA TYR A 82 -7.01 -22.21 -15.33
C TYR A 82 -7.51 -21.27 -16.43
N PHE A 83 -7.09 -20.00 -16.45
CA PHE A 83 -7.66 -18.97 -17.34
C PHE A 83 -6.64 -18.39 -18.36
N GLY A 84 -5.39 -18.82 -18.29
CA GLY A 84 -4.38 -18.55 -19.31
C GLY A 84 -4.17 -17.06 -19.60
N LEU A 85 -4.31 -16.71 -20.87
CA LEU A 85 -3.99 -15.38 -21.40
C LEU A 85 -4.98 -14.31 -20.94
N GLN A 86 -6.25 -14.64 -20.73
CA GLN A 86 -7.26 -13.69 -20.25
C GLN A 86 -6.86 -13.16 -18.87
N PHE A 87 -6.62 -14.07 -17.92
CA PHE A 87 -6.15 -13.70 -16.58
C PHE A 87 -4.82 -12.93 -16.64
N THR A 88 -3.87 -13.39 -17.45
CA THR A 88 -2.54 -12.74 -17.54
C THR A 88 -2.63 -11.29 -18.02
N ARG A 89 -3.46 -11.00 -19.02
CA ARG A 89 -3.64 -9.64 -19.55
C ARG A 89 -4.34 -8.72 -18.55
N GLN A 90 -5.43 -9.19 -17.93
CA GLN A 90 -6.15 -8.40 -16.94
C GLN A 90 -5.29 -8.12 -15.71
N ARG A 91 -4.55 -9.13 -15.22
CA ARG A 91 -3.56 -8.99 -14.15
C ARG A 91 -2.53 -7.91 -14.46
N GLN A 92 -1.94 -7.91 -15.66
CA GLN A 92 -0.96 -6.90 -16.07
C GLN A 92 -1.57 -5.49 -16.09
N ARG A 93 -2.81 -5.35 -16.56
CA ARG A 93 -3.53 -4.07 -16.53
C ARG A 93 -3.72 -3.59 -15.09
N VAL A 94 -4.14 -4.47 -14.19
CA VAL A 94 -4.30 -4.17 -12.77
C VAL A 94 -2.97 -3.76 -12.16
N ASP A 95 -1.90 -4.51 -12.39
CA ASP A 95 -0.56 -4.20 -11.86
C ASP A 95 -0.08 -2.80 -12.27
N GLN A 96 -0.28 -2.43 -13.53
CA GLN A 96 0.07 -1.11 -14.04
C GLN A 96 -0.71 -0.01 -13.34
N GLU A 97 -2.02 -0.21 -13.14
CA GLU A 97 -2.88 0.76 -12.46
C GLU A 97 -2.52 0.91 -10.97
N VAL A 98 -2.27 -0.21 -10.28
CA VAL A 98 -1.80 -0.20 -8.89
C VAL A 98 -0.46 0.51 -8.76
N ALA A 99 0.50 0.22 -9.65
CA ALA A 99 1.79 0.88 -9.66
C ALA A 99 1.67 2.39 -9.93
N ARG A 100 0.80 2.79 -10.86
CA ARG A 100 0.52 4.21 -11.15
C ARG A 100 -0.02 4.93 -9.93
N ARG A 101 -1.02 4.35 -9.26
CA ARG A 101 -1.61 4.92 -8.04
C ARG A 101 -0.62 5.01 -6.89
N ARG A 102 0.23 3.99 -6.71
CA ARG A 102 1.28 4.01 -5.68
C ARG A 102 2.25 5.17 -5.89
N ARG A 103 2.66 5.42 -7.14
CA ARG A 103 3.53 6.57 -7.47
C ARG A 103 2.86 7.90 -7.15
N ILE A 104 1.58 8.06 -7.50
CA ILE A 104 0.82 9.27 -7.19
C ILE A 104 0.72 9.47 -5.67
N LYS A 105 0.38 8.42 -4.93
CA LYS A 105 0.27 8.47 -3.46
C LYS A 105 1.58 8.90 -2.80
N VAL A 106 2.73 8.37 -3.22
CA VAL A 106 4.04 8.79 -2.69
C VAL A 106 4.27 10.29 -2.85
N VAL A 107 3.93 10.85 -4.01
CA VAL A 107 4.08 12.30 -4.27
C VAL A 107 3.10 13.11 -3.40
N GLN A 108 1.85 12.66 -3.30
CA GLN A 108 0.84 13.32 -2.46
C GLN A 108 1.23 13.30 -0.97
N ASP A 109 1.69 12.16 -0.47
CA ASP A 109 2.15 12.00 0.92
C ASP A 109 3.34 12.93 1.19
N LEU A 110 4.29 13.04 0.25
CA LEU A 110 5.41 13.98 0.36
C LEU A 110 4.94 15.43 0.42
N ILE A 111 4.04 15.84 -0.49
CA ILE A 111 3.47 17.20 -0.50
C ILE A 111 2.77 17.49 0.84
N GLY A 112 2.02 16.53 1.37
CA GLY A 112 1.35 16.65 2.66
C GLY A 112 2.30 16.82 3.85
N GLN A 113 3.52 16.26 3.77
CA GLN A 113 4.53 16.38 4.83
C GLN A 113 5.30 17.72 4.79
N LEU A 114 5.35 18.40 3.64
CA LEU A 114 6.13 19.64 3.47
C LEU A 114 5.88 20.70 4.55
N PRO A 115 4.64 21.01 4.97
CA PRO A 115 4.40 22.03 5.99
C PRO A 115 5.10 21.71 7.33
N SER A 116 5.05 20.43 7.74
CA SER A 116 5.71 19.99 8.98
C SER A 116 7.23 20.06 8.88
N MET A 117 7.80 19.75 7.71
CA MET A 117 9.23 19.85 7.46
C MET A 117 9.69 21.31 7.52
N VAL A 118 8.95 22.24 6.88
CA VAL A 118 9.24 23.68 6.92
C VAL A 118 9.17 24.22 8.35
N SER A 119 8.15 23.83 9.12
CA SER A 119 8.03 24.21 10.52
C SER A 119 9.21 23.72 11.36
N THR A 120 9.65 22.48 11.13
CA THR A 120 10.81 21.90 11.81
C THR A 120 12.09 22.68 11.49
N LEU A 121 12.33 23.01 10.21
CA LEU A 121 13.48 23.82 9.79
C LEU A 121 13.47 25.22 10.41
N ALA A 122 12.30 25.87 10.45
CA ALA A 122 12.15 27.18 11.07
C ALA A 122 12.49 27.14 12.57
N LYS A 123 12.05 26.08 13.28
CA LYS A 123 12.37 25.89 14.70
C LYS A 123 13.87 25.65 14.93
N ILE A 124 14.49 24.76 14.16
CA ILE A 124 15.93 24.50 14.25
C ILE A 124 16.74 25.79 14.05
N LYS A 125 16.32 26.63 13.10
CA LYS A 125 16.97 27.94 12.87
C LYS A 125 16.86 28.85 14.09
N ALA A 126 15.68 28.94 14.69
CA ALA A 126 15.46 29.77 15.87
C ALA A 126 16.28 29.27 17.08
N ASP A 127 16.27 27.96 17.33
CA ASP A 127 17.02 27.34 18.43
C ASP A 127 18.54 27.56 18.25
N TYR A 128 19.06 27.46 17.03
CA TYR A 128 20.46 27.74 16.73
C TYR A 128 20.84 29.21 17.02
N GLN A 129 19.96 30.16 16.68
CA GLN A 129 20.20 31.58 16.95
C GLN A 129 20.25 31.85 18.45
N ASP A 130 19.33 31.27 19.22
CA ASP A 130 19.33 31.40 20.68
C ASP A 130 20.62 30.84 21.29
N LEU A 131 21.08 29.67 20.83
CA LEU A 131 22.35 29.09 21.29
C LEU A 131 23.58 29.98 20.96
N GLN A 132 23.59 30.65 19.81
CA GLN A 132 24.66 31.59 19.45
C GLN A 132 24.66 32.81 20.38
N ASP A 133 23.49 33.37 20.68
CA ASP A 133 23.34 34.49 21.59
C ASP A 133 23.78 34.12 23.01
N GLN A 134 23.37 32.94 23.49
CA GLN A 134 23.82 32.39 24.78
C GLN A 134 25.35 32.22 24.81
N LYS A 135 25.96 31.67 23.75
CA LYS A 135 27.41 31.53 23.63
C LYS A 135 28.11 32.89 23.70
N GLN A 136 27.64 33.89 22.95
CA GLN A 136 28.23 35.24 22.98
C GLN A 136 28.15 35.87 24.37
N ARG A 137 27.03 35.70 25.09
CA ARG A 137 26.88 36.17 26.47
C ARG A 137 27.86 35.48 27.42
N LEU A 138 28.07 34.17 27.27
CA LEU A 138 29.02 33.41 28.09
C LEU A 138 30.48 33.80 27.78
N MET A 139 30.84 33.94 26.49
CA MET A 139 32.19 34.34 26.07
C MET A 139 32.50 35.82 26.37
N GLY A 140 31.49 36.70 26.39
CA GLY A 140 31.64 38.12 26.78
C GLY A 140 31.83 38.34 28.29
N ARG A 141 31.80 37.28 29.11
CA ARG A 141 32.03 37.34 30.57
C ARG A 141 33.35 36.72 31.02
N SER A 142 34.31 36.50 30.11
CA SER A 142 35.73 36.51 30.49
C SER A 142 36.17 37.97 30.65
N ALA A 143 35.87 38.57 31.80
CA ALA A 143 36.39 39.89 32.14
C ALA A 143 37.93 39.84 32.22
N PRO A 144 38.65 40.90 31.81
CA PRO A 144 40.05 41.05 32.18
C PRO A 144 40.11 41.18 33.71
N ALA A 145 40.81 40.25 34.36
CA ALA A 145 41.21 40.45 35.73
C ALA A 145 42.35 41.48 35.76
N SER A 146 42.31 42.32 36.79
CA SER A 146 43.36 43.22 37.29
C SER A 146 43.62 44.53 36.53
N THR A 147 42.85 45.55 36.94
CA THR A 147 43.40 46.82 37.44
C THR A 147 44.47 46.59 38.51
N LEU A 148 45.58 47.34 38.43
CA LEU A 148 46.60 47.71 39.43
C LEU A 148 47.82 48.19 38.60
N SER A 149 48.36 49.41 38.66
CA SER A 149 48.26 50.57 39.55
C SER A 149 48.62 51.82 38.75
#